data_AF-A0A5J4TGG6-F1
#
_entry.id   AF-A0A5J4TGG6-F1
#
_cell.length_a   1.000
_cell.length_b   1.000
_cell.length_c   1.000
_cell.angle_alpha   90.00
_cell.angle_beta   90.00
_cell.angle_gamma   90.00
#
_symmetry.space_group_name_H-M   'P 1'
#
loop_
_entity.id
_entity.type
_entity.pdbx_description
1 polymer ?
#
loop_
_entity_poly.entity_id
_entity_poly.type
_entity_poly.pdbx_seq_one_letter_code
_entity_poly.pdbx_strand_id
1 'polypeptide(L)'
;MAVSQQRDVIQPNTLHADFVVSGAVQQRMMDIEEEMKQSVKYPFSKIIYCNIGNQHILGQQPITFFREILSLITNPVLLDHPNVYKFYTPDVIERARYMLKDILGGVSAYSHSQCLPFIQLS
;
A
#
# COMPACT_ATOMS: atom_id res chain seq x y z
N MET A 1 1.32 -9.35 37.06
CA MET A 1 0.20 -10.32 37.07
C MET A 1 -0.91 -9.73 36.20
N ALA A 2 -1.12 -10.26 34.98
CA ALA A 2 -2.32 -10.11 34.10
C ALA A 2 -1.99 -10.26 32.60
N VAL A 3 -1.20 -11.28 32.20
CA VAL A 3 -1.03 -11.62 30.76
C VAL A 3 -1.29 -13.11 30.49
N SER A 4 -1.43 -13.95 31.52
CA SER A 4 -1.61 -15.39 31.35
C SER A 4 -3.07 -15.86 31.36
N GLN A 5 -4.06 -14.99 31.61
CA GLN A 5 -5.48 -15.34 31.69
C GLN A 5 -6.26 -14.74 30.52
N GLN A 6 -6.05 -15.18 29.28
CA GLN A 6 -7.02 -14.92 28.20
C GLN A 6 -6.81 -15.76 26.92
N ARG A 7 -6.03 -16.84 26.95
CA ARG A 7 -5.94 -17.75 25.79
C ARG A 7 -7.14 -18.70 25.71
N ASP A 8 -7.72 -19.06 26.85
CA ASP A 8 -8.77 -20.08 26.94
C ASP A 8 -10.12 -19.65 26.34
N VAL A 9 -10.29 -18.37 26.00
CA VAL A 9 -11.52 -17.80 25.41
C VAL A 9 -11.37 -17.49 23.91
N ILE A 10 -10.17 -17.66 23.35
CA ILE A 10 -9.88 -17.38 21.94
C ILE A 10 -10.15 -18.63 21.10
N GLN A 11 -10.76 -18.46 19.92
CA GLN A 11 -11.00 -19.55 18.99
C GLN A 11 -9.68 -20.31 18.69
N PRO A 12 -9.63 -21.65 18.85
CA PRO A 12 -8.38 -22.41 18.75
C PRO A 12 -7.62 -22.20 17.43
N ASN A 13 -8.33 -22.07 16.31
CA ASN A 13 -7.70 -21.83 15.00
C ASN A 13 -6.95 -20.50 14.93
N THR A 14 -7.36 -19.48 15.69
CA THR A 14 -6.64 -18.20 15.77
C THR A 14 -5.34 -18.34 16.57
N LEU A 15 -5.33 -19.19 17.60
CA LEU A 15 -4.12 -19.46 18.39
C LEU A 15 -3.06 -20.24 17.59
N HIS A 16 -3.50 -21.04 16.63
CA HIS A 16 -2.63 -21.83 15.74
C HIS A 16 -2.32 -21.14 14.41
N ALA A 17 -2.85 -19.95 14.16
CA ALA A 17 -2.60 -19.21 12.93
C ALA A 17 -1.23 -18.53 12.98
N ASP A 18 -0.30 -19.01 12.17
CA ASP A 18 1.02 -18.39 12.03
C ASP A 18 1.03 -17.34 10.91
N PHE A 19 1.44 -16.10 11.25
CA PHE A 19 1.68 -15.03 10.28
C PHE A 19 3.18 -14.73 10.15
N VAL A 20 3.84 -15.52 9.33
CA VAL A 20 5.31 -15.59 9.25
C VAL A 20 5.96 -14.29 8.72
N VAL A 21 5.21 -13.46 7.99
CA VAL A 21 5.71 -12.19 7.42
C VAL A 21 6.08 -11.18 8.51
N SER A 22 5.46 -11.25 9.69
CA SER A 22 5.74 -10.41 10.85
C SER A 22 6.11 -11.22 12.09
N GLY A 23 6.93 -12.25 11.89
CA GLY A 23 7.44 -13.10 12.95
C GLY A 23 8.67 -12.55 13.69
N ALA A 24 9.28 -13.41 14.49
CA ALA A 24 10.42 -13.07 15.38
C ALA A 24 11.62 -12.43 14.66
N VAL A 25 11.86 -12.78 13.38
CA VAL A 25 12.94 -12.19 12.59
C VAL A 25 12.70 -10.70 12.35
N GLN A 26 11.46 -10.31 12.01
CA GLN A 26 11.10 -8.90 11.83
C GLN A 26 11.24 -8.13 13.15
N GLN A 27 10.80 -8.72 14.26
CA GLN A 27 10.96 -8.11 15.58
C GLN A 27 12.43 -7.89 15.92
N ARG A 28 13.27 -8.91 15.74
CA ARG A 28 14.71 -8.78 16.02
C ARG A 28 15.38 -7.71 15.15
N MET A 29 14.98 -7.57 13.89
CA MET A 29 15.47 -6.48 13.02
C MET A 29 15.09 -5.11 13.59
N MET A 30 13.86 -4.92 14.05
CA MET A 30 13.42 -3.67 14.68
C MET A 30 14.20 -3.37 15.97
N ASP A 31 14.41 -4.37 16.82
CA ASP A 31 15.18 -4.23 18.06
C ASP A 31 16.63 -3.79 17.74
N ILE A 32 17.28 -4.41 16.75
CA ILE A 32 18.63 -4.03 16.30
C ILE A 32 18.65 -2.58 15.79
N GLU A 33 17.66 -2.15 15.01
CA GLU A 33 17.58 -0.75 14.55
C GLU A 33 17.45 0.23 15.71
N GLU A 34 16.72 -0.12 16.77
CA GLU A 34 16.62 0.69 17.98
C GLU A 34 17.92 0.72 18.79
N GLU A 35 18.56 -0.43 18.99
CA GLU A 35 19.87 -0.53 19.62
C GLU A 35 20.93 0.28 18.86
N MET A 36 20.93 0.25 17.53
CA MET A 36 21.82 1.06 16.68
C MET A 36 21.59 2.56 16.87
N LYS A 37 20.34 3.02 17.08
CA LYS A 37 20.04 4.43 17.42
C LYS A 37 20.60 4.81 18.80
N GLN A 38 20.70 3.84 19.71
CA GLN A 38 21.32 4.00 21.03
C GLN A 38 22.85 3.82 21.01
N SER A 39 23.47 3.89 19.83
CA SER A 39 24.93 3.79 19.62
C SER A 39 25.54 2.41 19.89
N VAL A 40 24.74 1.34 19.93
CA VAL A 40 25.25 -0.04 19.94
C VAL A 40 25.86 -0.35 18.57
N LYS A 41 27.09 -0.87 18.56
CA LYS A 41 27.82 -1.19 17.32
C LYS A 41 27.61 -2.63 16.89
N TYR A 42 27.29 -2.80 15.61
CA TYR A 42 27.15 -4.07 14.91
C TYR A 42 28.23 -4.20 13.81
N PRO A 43 28.52 -5.40 13.28
CA PRO A 43 29.45 -5.60 12.17
C PRO A 43 28.93 -5.08 10.81
N PHE A 44 27.83 -4.34 10.81
CA PHE A 44 27.18 -3.71 9.65
C PHE A 44 26.66 -2.32 10.04
N SER A 45 26.41 -1.46 9.05
CA SER A 45 25.99 -0.08 9.26
C SER A 45 24.50 0.20 9.07
N LYS A 46 23.75 -0.74 8.48
CA LYS A 46 22.30 -0.63 8.27
C LYS A 46 21.66 -1.99 8.09
N ILE A 47 20.35 -2.06 8.38
CA ILE A 47 19.50 -3.19 8.03
C ILE A 47 18.84 -2.92 6.67
N ILE A 48 18.72 -3.96 5.85
CA ILE A 48 17.98 -3.92 4.57
C ILE A 48 16.88 -4.96 4.64
N TYR A 49 15.63 -4.51 4.53
CA TYR A 49 14.46 -5.37 4.58
C TYR A 49 14.26 -6.09 3.24
N CYS A 50 14.75 -7.33 3.16
CA CYS A 50 14.57 -8.22 2.00
C CYS A 50 13.50 -9.30 2.23
N ASN A 51 12.86 -9.30 3.41
CA ASN A 51 11.88 -10.31 3.82
C ASN A 51 10.44 -10.01 3.36
N ILE A 52 10.18 -8.78 2.89
CA ILE A 52 8.87 -8.34 2.38
C ILE A 52 9.09 -7.75 0.99
N GLY A 53 8.20 -8.06 0.05
CA GLY A 53 8.22 -7.55 -1.33
C GLY A 53 7.89 -6.06 -1.44
N ASN A 54 8.54 -5.19 -0.67
CA ASN A 54 8.34 -3.74 -0.66
C ASN A 54 9.41 -3.02 -1.49
N GLN A 55 9.38 -3.28 -2.79
CA GLN A 55 10.31 -2.76 -3.79
C GLN A 55 10.43 -1.22 -3.83
N HIS A 56 9.39 -0.48 -3.47
CA HIS A 56 9.44 0.97 -3.42
C HIS A 56 10.35 1.50 -2.30
N ILE A 57 10.39 0.85 -1.12
CA ILE A 57 11.34 1.19 -0.05
C ILE A 57 12.78 0.95 -0.52
N LEU A 58 12.99 -0.04 -1.40
CA LEU A 58 14.29 -0.38 -1.97
C LEU A 58 14.69 0.48 -3.18
N GLY A 59 13.92 1.54 -3.48
CA GLY A 59 14.28 2.54 -4.49
C GLY A 59 13.65 2.34 -5.87
N GLN A 60 12.77 1.34 -6.03
CA GLN A 60 12.03 1.21 -7.29
C GLN A 60 11.11 2.43 -7.49
N GLN A 61 11.34 3.14 -8.60
CA GLN A 61 10.52 4.29 -8.96
C GLN A 61 9.09 3.85 -9.30
N PRO A 62 8.07 4.60 -8.84
CA PRO A 62 6.70 4.32 -9.25
C PRO A 62 6.51 4.48 -10.76
N ILE A 63 5.62 3.68 -11.33
CA ILE A 63 5.25 3.80 -12.75
C ILE A 63 4.39 5.07 -12.93
N THR A 64 4.87 6.00 -13.75
CA THR A 64 4.27 7.33 -13.96
C THR A 64 2.80 7.26 -14.41
N PHE A 65 2.49 6.40 -15.38
CA PHE A 65 1.13 6.23 -15.92
C PHE A 65 0.07 6.00 -14.83
N PHE A 66 0.34 5.10 -13.86
CA PHE A 66 -0.61 4.82 -12.78
C PHE A 66 -0.73 5.98 -11.79
N ARG A 67 0.37 6.70 -11.54
CA ARG A 67 0.38 7.87 -10.64
C ARG A 67 -0.44 9.02 -11.22
N GLU A 68 -0.30 9.24 -12.52
CA GLU A 68 -1.02 10.30 -13.22
C GLU A 68 -2.53 10.00 -13.31
N ILE A 69 -2.92 8.77 -13.64
CA ILE A 69 -4.33 8.35 -13.59
C ILE A 69 -4.90 8.54 -12.19
N LEU A 70 -4.19 8.07 -11.15
CA LEU A 70 -4.64 8.23 -9.77
C LEU A 70 -4.84 9.70 -9.40
N SER A 71 -3.91 10.58 -9.81
CA SER A 71 -4.04 12.02 -9.61
C SER A 71 -5.31 12.60 -10.24
N LEU A 72 -5.64 12.19 -11.47
CA LEU A 72 -6.81 12.71 -12.19
C LEU A 72 -8.14 12.17 -11.62
N ILE A 73 -8.21 10.89 -11.25
CA ILE A 73 -9.45 10.32 -10.69
C ILE A 73 -9.71 10.79 -9.25
N THR A 74 -8.66 11.12 -8.49
CA THR A 74 -8.79 11.70 -7.14
C THR A 74 -9.10 13.20 -7.16
N ASN A 75 -8.66 13.93 -8.19
CA ASN A 75 -9.03 15.33 -8.40
C ASN A 75 -9.54 15.58 -9.83
N PRO A 76 -10.80 15.20 -10.13
CA PRO A 76 -11.36 15.27 -11.49
C PRO A 76 -11.42 16.68 -12.08
N VAL A 77 -11.41 17.73 -11.25
CA VAL A 77 -11.40 19.13 -11.71
C VAL A 77 -10.20 19.44 -12.60
N LEU A 78 -9.08 18.72 -12.42
CA LEU A 78 -7.90 18.86 -13.26
C LEU A 78 -8.13 18.45 -14.72
N LEU A 79 -9.14 17.61 -15.00
CA LEU A 79 -9.47 17.20 -16.37
C LEU A 79 -9.99 18.35 -17.22
N ASP A 80 -10.58 19.37 -16.59
CA ASP A 80 -11.14 20.54 -17.27
C ASP A 80 -10.19 21.75 -17.23
N HIS A 81 -9.01 21.58 -16.64
CA HIS A 81 -8.00 22.63 -16.60
C HIS A 81 -7.47 22.94 -18.02
N PRO A 82 -7.35 24.21 -18.42
CA PRO A 82 -6.96 24.58 -19.80
C PRO A 82 -5.58 24.08 -20.20
N ASN A 83 -4.72 23.75 -19.23
CA ASN A 83 -3.39 23.21 -19.46
C ASN A 83 -3.27 21.71 -19.17
N VAL A 84 -4.38 20.95 -19.05
CA VAL A 84 -4.32 19.52 -18.70
C VAL A 84 -3.38 18.71 -19.60
N TYR A 85 -3.42 18.97 -20.91
CA TYR A 85 -2.55 18.32 -21.91
C TYR A 85 -1.07 18.73 -21.85
N LYS A 86 -0.72 19.74 -21.05
CA LYS A 86 0.69 20.08 -20.76
C LYS A 86 1.26 19.26 -19.61
N PHE A 87 0.40 18.76 -18.72
CA PHE A 87 0.79 18.04 -17.51
C PHE A 87 0.58 16.54 -17.61
N TYR A 88 -0.35 16.09 -18.46
CA TYR A 88 -0.74 14.70 -18.60
C TYR A 88 -0.74 14.28 -20.06
N THR A 89 -0.35 13.03 -20.31
CA THR A 89 -0.41 12.44 -21.64
C THR A 89 -1.86 12.15 -22.06
N PRO A 90 -2.18 12.17 -23.37
CA PRO A 90 -3.55 11.97 -23.84
C PRO A 90 -4.19 10.64 -23.41
N ASP A 91 -3.42 9.56 -23.39
CA ASP A 91 -3.85 8.22 -22.98
C ASP A 91 -4.25 8.15 -21.50
N VAL A 92 -3.52 8.86 -20.63
CA VAL A 92 -3.84 9.00 -19.21
C VAL A 92 -5.15 9.75 -19.01
N ILE A 93 -5.35 10.85 -19.74
CA ILE A 93 -6.59 11.64 -19.69
C ILE A 93 -7.78 10.80 -20.15
N GLU A 94 -7.63 10.10 -21.27
CA GLU A 94 -8.66 9.21 -21.81
C GLU A 94 -9.00 8.10 -20.80
N ARG A 95 -7.99 7.45 -20.23
CA ARG A 95 -8.17 6.38 -19.25
C ARG A 95 -8.87 6.88 -17.98
N ALA A 96 -8.48 8.05 -17.46
CA ALA A 96 -9.12 8.65 -16.30
C ALA A 96 -10.59 9.00 -16.57
N ARG A 97 -10.90 9.59 -17.74
CA ARG A 97 -12.29 9.86 -18.14
C ARG A 97 -13.11 8.59 -18.31
N TYR A 98 -12.53 7.52 -18.84
CA TYR A 98 -13.18 6.23 -18.94
C TYR A 98 -13.55 5.67 -17.56
N MET A 99 -12.59 5.65 -16.62
CA MET A 99 -12.83 5.14 -15.26
C MET A 99 -13.89 5.96 -14.51
N LEU A 100 -13.86 7.29 -14.63
CA LEU A 100 -14.80 8.17 -13.93
C LEU A 100 -16.27 8.02 -14.39
N LYS A 101 -16.54 7.41 -15.55
CA LYS A 101 -17.91 7.09 -15.98
C LYS A 101 -18.58 6.07 -15.06
N ASP A 102 -17.78 5.16 -14.51
CA ASP A 102 -18.26 4.04 -13.71
C ASP A 102 -18.10 4.27 -12.19
N ILE A 103 -17.22 5.21 -11.78
CA ILE A 103 -17.02 5.60 -10.38
C ILE A 103 -18.13 6.59 -9.95
N LEU A 104 -19.32 6.06 -9.67
CA LEU A 104 -20.46 6.85 -9.20
C LEU A 104 -20.19 7.44 -7.81
N GLY A 105 -20.37 8.77 -7.67
CA GLY A 105 -20.11 9.47 -6.39
C GLY A 105 -18.63 9.74 -6.10
N GLY A 106 -17.73 9.47 -7.05
CA GLY A 106 -16.30 9.71 -6.92
C GLY A 106 -15.57 8.60 -6.16
N VAL A 107 -14.23 8.69 -6.12
CA VAL A 107 -13.34 7.64 -5.58
C VAL A 107 -13.54 7.36 -4.08
N SER A 108 -14.25 8.22 -3.35
CA SER A 108 -14.52 8.07 -1.93
C SER A 108 -15.84 7.34 -1.63
N ALA A 109 -16.69 7.12 -2.64
CA ALA A 109 -17.93 6.37 -2.47
C ALA A 109 -17.67 4.86 -2.47
N TYR A 110 -18.52 4.11 -1.77
CA TYR A 110 -18.50 2.66 -1.85
C TYR A 110 -18.86 2.18 -3.26
N SER A 111 -18.07 1.25 -3.79
CA SER A 111 -18.44 0.51 -4.99
C SER A 111 -19.34 -0.68 -4.64
N HIS A 112 -19.86 -1.36 -5.67
CA HIS A 112 -20.42 -2.68 -5.50
C HIS A 112 -19.41 -3.63 -4.84
N SER A 113 -19.88 -4.60 -4.04
CA SER A 113 -19.04 -5.53 -3.26
C SER A 113 -18.13 -6.39 -4.12
N GLN A 114 -18.54 -6.64 -5.38
CA GLN A 114 -17.76 -7.40 -6.35
C GLN A 114 -16.73 -6.55 -7.13
N CYS A 115 -16.57 -5.25 -6.80
CA CYS A 115 -15.77 -4.26 -7.53
C CYS A 115 -16.50 -3.60 -8.71
N LEU A 116 -15.86 -2.59 -9.30
CA LEU A 116 -16.34 -1.84 -10.46
C LEU A 116 -16.14 -2.65 -11.75
N PRO A 117 -17.07 -2.59 -12.73
CA PRO A 117 -17.00 -3.41 -13.94
C PRO A 117 -15.69 -3.29 -14.71
N PHE A 118 -15.13 -2.09 -14.87
CA PHE A 118 -13.87 -1.88 -15.60
C PHE A 118 -12.62 -2.44 -14.91
N ILE A 119 -12.71 -2.82 -13.63
CA ILE A 119 -11.61 -3.44 -12.87
C ILE A 119 -11.69 -4.98 -12.97
N GLN A 120 -12.88 -5.52 -13.17
CA GLN A 120 -13.07 -6.95 -13.36
C GLN A 120 -12.44 -7.36 -14.70
N LEU A 121 -11.59 -8.39 -14.68
CA LEU A 121 -11.16 -9.06 -15.90
C LEU A 121 -12.39 -9.80 -16.45
N SER A 122 -12.77 -9.50 -17.69
CA SER A 122 -13.77 -10.27 -18.46
C SER A 122 -13.37 -11.73 -18.61
#